data_AF-A0A841DPR2-F1
#
_entry.id   AF-A0A841DPR2-F1
#
_cell.length_a   1.000
_cell.length_b   1.000
_cell.length_c   1.000
_cell.angle_alpha   90.00
_cell.angle_beta   90.00
_cell.angle_gamma   90.00
#
_symmetry.space_group_name_H-M   'P 1'
#
loop_
_entity.id
_entity.type
_entity.pdbx_description
1 polymer ?
#
loop_
_entity_poly.entity_id
_entity_poly.type
_entity_poly.pdbx_seq_one_letter_code
_entity_poly.pdbx_strand_id
1 'polypeptide(L)'
;MARIAPRFARLESRRLERDAVAGLMSGLAVKTRWTVAEHVGHDSPDGLQHLLRKAKWIPMVVRDDLRRYVVERFGQTDAVLVVDETGDLKKGAHTAGGAAPIRRDRWTDRERPGSGLPDLCQR
;
A
#
# COMPACT_ATOMS: atom_id res chain seq x y z
N MET A 1 3.83 18.99 2.42
CA MET A 1 4.73 17.88 2.82
C MET A 1 6.13 18.30 3.28
N ALA A 2 6.44 19.60 3.39
CA ALA A 2 7.79 20.05 3.78
C ALA A 2 8.28 19.51 5.15
N ARG A 3 7.36 19.24 6.09
CA ARG A 3 7.72 18.79 7.44
C ARG A 3 8.26 17.37 7.51
N ILE A 4 7.62 16.44 6.79
CA ILE A 4 7.98 15.01 6.81
C ILE A 4 8.93 14.61 5.68
N ALA A 5 9.04 15.41 4.61
CA ALA A 5 9.95 15.16 3.50
C ALA A 5 11.42 14.87 3.91
N PRO A 6 12.01 15.55 4.92
CA PRO A 6 13.37 15.24 5.39
C PRO A 6 13.54 13.82 5.95
N ARG A 7 12.44 13.14 6.33
CA ARG A 7 12.46 11.77 6.85
C ARG A 7 12.65 10.71 5.76
N PHE A 8 12.56 11.13 4.50
CA PHE A 8 12.87 10.31 3.34
C PHE A 8 14.22 10.76 2.76
N ALA A 9 15.20 9.85 2.74
CA ALA A 9 16.54 10.16 2.26
C ALA A 9 16.59 10.38 0.74
N ARG A 10 15.76 9.66 -0.03
CA ARG A 10 15.76 9.69 -1.49
C ARG A 10 14.68 10.64 -2.02
N LEU A 11 15.01 11.40 -3.07
CA LEU A 11 14.06 12.28 -3.74
C LEU A 11 12.85 11.51 -4.30
N GLU A 12 13.08 10.35 -4.89
CA GLU A 12 12.00 9.46 -5.38
C GLU A 12 11.03 9.07 -4.27
N SER A 13 11.53 8.73 -3.07
CA SER A 13 10.67 8.42 -1.93
C SER A 13 9.88 9.62 -1.43
N ARG A 14 10.43 10.84 -1.53
CA ARG A 14 9.70 12.08 -1.19
C ARG A 14 8.57 12.36 -2.18
N ARG A 15 8.81 12.13 -3.48
CA ARG A 15 7.78 12.26 -4.53
C ARG A 15 6.65 11.27 -4.30
N LEU A 16 7.00 9.99 -4.13
CA LEU A 16 6.03 8.93 -3.86
C LEU A 16 5.25 9.15 -2.56
N GLU A 17 5.87 9.68 -1.50
CA GLU A 17 5.15 10.04 -0.28
C GLU A 17 4.13 11.15 -0.53
N ARG A 18 4.54 12.22 -1.21
CA ARG A 18 3.63 13.32 -1.55
C ARG A 18 2.44 12.82 -2.37
N ASP A 19 2.70 11.98 -3.37
CA ASP A 19 1.68 11.42 -4.25
C ASP A 19 0.75 10.46 -3.48
N ALA A 20 1.30 9.61 -2.62
CA ALA A 20 0.51 8.75 -1.73
C ALA A 20 -0.45 9.57 -0.85
N VAL A 21 0.05 10.64 -0.21
CA VAL A 21 -0.79 11.50 0.63
C VAL A 21 -1.82 12.26 -0.21
N ALA A 22 -1.45 12.77 -1.39
CA ALA A 22 -2.39 13.45 -2.28
C ALA A 22 -3.56 12.53 -2.67
N GLY A 23 -3.28 11.30 -3.09
CA GLY A 23 -4.34 10.36 -3.43
C GLY A 23 -5.13 9.86 -2.22
N LEU A 24 -4.53 9.75 -1.03
CA LEU A 24 -5.27 9.47 0.21
C LEU A 24 -6.20 10.62 0.63
N MET A 25 -5.85 11.86 0.32
CA MET A 25 -6.68 13.05 0.60
C MET A 25 -7.70 13.34 -0.51
N SER A 26 -7.68 12.58 -1.60
CA SER A 26 -8.64 12.73 -2.70
C SER A 26 -10.05 12.29 -2.31
N GLY A 27 -11.02 12.64 -3.17
CA GLY A 27 -12.41 12.18 -3.10
C GLY A 27 -12.66 10.77 -3.64
N LEU A 28 -11.62 9.96 -3.85
CA LEU A 28 -11.78 8.58 -4.33
C LEU A 28 -12.66 7.76 -3.38
N ALA A 29 -13.70 7.14 -3.93
CA ALA A 29 -14.60 6.26 -3.17
C ALA A 29 -13.87 5.03 -2.59
N VAL A 30 -12.88 4.51 -3.32
CA VAL A 30 -12.04 3.38 -2.87
C VAL A 30 -10.56 3.76 -3.00
N LYS A 31 -9.84 3.74 -1.87
CA LYS A 31 -8.42 4.13 -1.78
C LYS A 31 -7.52 2.91 -1.65
N THR A 32 -7.45 2.12 -2.74
CA THR A 32 -6.42 1.08 -2.89
C THR A 32 -5.13 1.69 -3.43
N ARG A 33 -4.01 0.96 -3.35
CA ARG A 33 -2.74 1.44 -3.95
C ARG A 33 -2.87 1.64 -5.46
N TRP A 34 -3.65 0.80 -6.12
CA TRP A 34 -3.93 0.90 -7.55
C TRP A 34 -4.71 2.17 -7.87
N THR A 35 -5.86 2.37 -7.24
CA THR A 35 -6.71 3.54 -7.50
C THR A 35 -6.03 4.85 -7.10
N VAL A 36 -5.21 4.84 -6.05
CA VAL A 36 -4.36 5.98 -5.68
C VAL A 36 -3.28 6.25 -6.73
N ALA A 37 -2.60 5.21 -7.22
CA ALA A 37 -1.57 5.33 -8.26
C ALA A 37 -2.14 5.91 -9.56
N GLU A 38 -3.26 5.38 -10.03
CA GLU A 38 -3.97 5.90 -11.21
C GLU A 38 -4.37 7.37 -11.01
N HIS A 39 -4.95 7.69 -9.85
CA HIS A 39 -5.41 9.05 -9.56
C HIS A 39 -4.28 10.09 -9.57
N VAL A 40 -3.08 9.70 -9.16
CA VAL A 40 -1.91 10.59 -9.13
C VAL A 40 -0.98 10.40 -10.34
N GLY A 41 -1.43 9.66 -11.36
CA GLY A 41 -0.80 9.59 -12.68
C GLY A 41 0.34 8.59 -12.84
N HIS A 42 0.41 7.55 -11.99
CA HIS A 42 1.39 6.46 -12.14
C HIS A 42 0.81 5.34 -13.00
N ASP A 43 1.63 4.77 -13.89
CA ASP A 43 1.26 3.63 -14.74
C ASP A 43 1.11 2.31 -13.95
N SER A 44 1.66 2.25 -12.73
CA SER A 44 1.56 1.07 -11.86
C SER A 44 1.56 1.45 -10.37
N PRO A 45 1.02 0.60 -9.49
CA PRO A 45 1.06 0.82 -8.05
C PRO A 45 2.43 0.52 -7.40
N ASP A 46 3.42 0.06 -8.17
CA ASP A 46 4.64 -0.53 -7.61
C ASP A 46 5.50 0.48 -6.86
N GLY A 47 5.55 1.73 -7.33
CA GLY A 47 6.25 2.81 -6.63
C GLY A 47 5.65 3.05 -5.24
N LEU A 48 4.33 3.18 -5.15
CA LEU A 48 3.63 3.37 -3.88
C LEU A 48 3.73 2.14 -2.98
N GLN A 49 3.70 0.93 -3.54
CA GLN A 49 3.93 -0.29 -2.77
C GLN A 49 5.37 -0.39 -2.26
N HIS A 50 6.35 -0.01 -3.07
CA HIS A 50 7.75 0.03 -2.68
C HIS A 50 7.97 0.99 -1.52
N LEU A 51 7.35 2.18 -1.56
CA LEU A 51 7.40 3.17 -0.47
C LEU A 51 7.01 2.54 0.88
N LEU A 52 5.96 1.73 0.90
CA LEU A 52 5.45 1.12 2.13
C LEU A 52 6.21 -0.14 2.56
N ARG A 53 6.70 -0.94 1.61
CA ARG A 53 7.24 -2.28 1.89
C ARG A 53 8.76 -2.32 1.95
N LYS A 54 9.46 -1.43 1.25
CA LYS A 54 10.89 -1.55 0.96
C LYS A 54 11.68 -0.25 1.14
N ALA A 55 11.05 0.91 1.00
CA ALA A 55 11.76 2.17 1.15
C ALA A 55 12.27 2.37 2.58
N LYS A 56 13.44 3.00 2.71
CA LYS A 56 14.07 3.29 4.01
C LYS A 56 13.52 4.59 4.58
N TRP A 57 12.71 4.48 5.62
CA TRP A 57 12.26 5.58 6.48
C TRP A 57 11.90 5.01 7.86
N ILE A 58 11.87 5.86 8.89
CA ILE A 58 11.55 5.44 10.26
C ILE A 58 10.08 5.85 10.55
N PRO A 59 9.13 4.90 10.64
CA PRO A 59 7.71 5.23 10.74
C PRO A 59 7.33 6.05 11.97
N MET A 60 7.89 5.71 13.12
CA MET A 60 7.65 6.39 14.39
C MET A 60 8.04 7.86 14.32
N VAL A 61 9.16 8.13 13.66
CA VAL A 61 9.71 9.47 13.47
C VAL A 61 8.76 10.29 12.58
N VAL A 62 8.26 9.74 11.47
CA VAL A 62 7.23 10.40 10.64
C VAL A 62 5.92 10.62 11.41
N ARG A 63 5.46 9.63 12.19
CA ARG A 63 4.28 9.74 13.05
C ARG A 63 4.41 10.88 14.05
N ASP A 64 5.57 11.00 14.70
CA ASP A 64 5.79 12.02 15.73
C ASP A 64 5.81 13.44 15.14
N ASP A 65 6.30 13.61 13.91
CA ASP A 65 6.20 14.88 13.18
C ASP A 65 4.76 15.22 12.80
N LEU A 66 4.00 14.22 12.34
CA LEU A 66 2.59 14.41 12.01
C LEU A 66 1.80 14.77 13.26
N ARG A 67 2.02 14.04 14.38
CA ARG A 67 1.42 14.34 15.68
C ARG A 67 1.73 15.76 16.10
N ARG A 68 2.99 16.19 16.00
CA ARG A 68 3.40 17.56 16.33
C ARG A 68 2.67 18.59 15.48
N TYR A 69 2.57 18.35 14.17
CA TYR A 69 1.78 19.21 13.28
C TYR A 69 0.32 19.30 13.70
N VAL A 70 -0.32 18.16 14.00
CA VAL A 70 -1.73 18.17 14.41
C VAL A 70 -1.92 18.95 15.72
N VAL A 71 -1.07 18.72 16.72
CA VAL A 71 -1.15 19.45 18.00
C VAL A 71 -0.91 20.95 17.80
N GLU A 72 0.08 21.35 17.01
CA GLU A 72 0.34 22.77 16.74
C GLU A 72 -0.80 23.47 16.00
N ARG A 73 -1.58 22.75 15.20
CA ARG A 73 -2.62 23.34 14.35
C ARG A 73 -4.02 23.24 14.93
N PHE A 74 -4.29 22.23 15.74
CA PHE A 74 -5.61 21.90 16.25
C PHE A 74 -5.65 21.70 17.77
N GLY A 75 -4.50 21.73 18.44
CA GLY A 75 -4.44 21.59 19.89
C GLY A 75 -5.11 22.76 20.61
N GLN A 76 -5.88 22.44 21.64
CA GLN A 76 -6.44 23.35 22.62
C GLN A 76 -6.08 22.81 24.02
N THR A 77 -6.15 23.65 25.05
CA THR A 77 -5.74 23.27 26.42
C THR A 77 -6.49 22.04 26.95
N ASP A 78 -7.73 21.83 26.50
CA ASP A 78 -8.63 20.73 26.87
C ASP A 78 -8.76 19.64 25.78
N ALA A 79 -8.02 19.76 24.67
CA ALA A 79 -8.13 18.79 23.58
C ALA A 79 -7.41 17.47 23.89
N VAL A 80 -8.05 16.35 23.52
CA VAL A 80 -7.47 15.01 23.61
C VAL A 80 -7.16 14.50 22.20
N LEU A 81 -5.89 14.15 21.95
CA LEU A 81 -5.50 13.50 20.71
C LEU A 81 -5.70 11.98 20.84
N VAL A 82 -6.67 11.45 20.11
CA VAL A 82 -6.88 10.01 19.96
C VAL A 82 -6.19 9.55 18.67
N VAL A 83 -5.17 8.69 18.81
CA VAL A 83 -4.55 7.97 17.69
C VAL A 83 -4.90 6.51 17.87
N ASP A 84 -5.60 5.95 16.90
CA ASP A 84 -6.01 4.56 16.92
C ASP A 84 -5.40 3.82 15.72
N GLU A 85 -4.99 2.58 15.95
CA GLU A 85 -4.46 1.70 14.91
C GLU A 85 -5.56 0.97 14.16
N THR A 86 -6.84 1.13 14.53
CA THR A 86 -7.96 0.37 13.96
C THR A 86 -7.93 0.37 12.44
N GLY A 87 -7.42 -0.74 11.90
CA GLY A 87 -7.59 -1.13 10.52
C GLY A 87 -8.95 -1.78 10.36
N ASP A 88 -9.60 -1.53 9.24
CA ASP A 88 -10.80 -2.28 8.87
C ASP A 88 -10.50 -3.78 8.95
N LEU A 89 -11.36 -4.53 9.65
CA LEU A 89 -11.24 -5.97 9.71
C LEU A 89 -11.31 -6.51 8.28
N LYS A 90 -10.19 -7.09 7.83
CA LYS A 90 -10.05 -7.67 6.49
C LYS A 90 -10.83 -9.00 6.39
N LYS A 91 -12.15 -8.92 6.43
CA LYS A 91 -13.07 -10.05 6.23
C LYS A 91 -13.96 -9.75 5.02
N GLY A 92 -14.03 -10.69 4.09
CA GLY A 92 -14.91 -10.63 2.93
C GLY A 92 -14.20 -10.98 1.62
N ALA A 93 -14.95 -11.56 0.68
CA ALA A 93 -14.46 -12.03 -0.62
C ALA A 93 -13.91 -10.91 -1.52
N HIS A 94 -14.25 -9.65 -1.24
CA HIS A 94 -13.82 -8.48 -2.00
C HIS A 94 -12.66 -7.73 -1.33
N THR A 95 -12.11 -8.26 -0.25
CA THR A 95 -11.00 -7.63 0.47
C THR A 95 -9.66 -8.26 0.06
N ALA A 96 -8.67 -7.46 -0.35
CA ALA A 96 -7.37 -7.98 -0.78
C ALA A 96 -6.61 -8.72 0.35
N GLY A 97 -6.55 -10.05 0.31
CA GLY A 97 -5.92 -10.88 1.36
C GLY A 97 -6.89 -11.48 2.38
N GLY A 98 -8.21 -11.29 2.21
CA GLY A 98 -9.20 -12.12 2.87
C GLY A 98 -9.13 -13.56 2.32
N ALA A 99 -9.39 -14.56 3.15
CA ALA A 99 -9.50 -15.94 2.68
C ALA A 99 -10.64 -16.03 1.67
N ALA A 100 -10.31 -16.13 0.37
CA ALA A 100 -11.27 -16.60 -0.60
C ALA A 100 -11.70 -18.01 -0.20
N PRO A 101 -12.99 -18.40 -0.31
CA PRO A 101 -13.35 -19.80 -0.17
C PRO A 101 -12.54 -20.59 -1.20
N ILE A 102 -11.62 -21.41 -0.71
CA ILE A 102 -10.97 -22.45 -1.50
C ILE A 102 -12.09 -23.32 -2.08
N ARG A 103 -12.40 -23.18 -3.37
CA ARG A 103 -13.16 -24.20 -4.09
C ARG A 103 -12.31 -25.47 -4.06
N ARG A 104 -12.74 -26.47 -3.30
CA ARG A 104 -12.04 -27.75 -3.12
C ARG A 104 -12.15 -28.69 -4.33
N ASP A 105 -12.75 -28.22 -5.43
CA ASP A 105 -13.25 -29.08 -6.49
C ASP A 105 -12.47 -28.91 -7.82
N ARG A 106 -11.27 -28.31 -7.78
CA ARG A 106 -10.37 -28.28 -8.95
C ARG A 106 -8.90 -28.40 -8.57
N TRP A 107 -8.56 -29.46 -7.85
CA TRP A 107 -7.19 -29.95 -7.74
C TRP A 107 -7.19 -31.48 -7.69
N THR A 108 -7.77 -32.11 -8.70
CA THR A 108 -7.48 -33.50 -9.05
C THR A 108 -6.84 -33.51 -10.43
N ASP A 109 -5.74 -34.24 -10.49
CA ASP A 109 -4.97 -34.63 -11.67
C ASP A 109 -4.21 -33.55 -12.43
N ARG A 110 -3.03 -33.23 -11.90
CA ARG A 110 -1.82 -33.30 -12.73
C ARG A 110 -0.78 -34.15 -12.02
N GLU A 111 -0.79 -35.44 -12.35
CA GLU A 111 0.45 -36.21 -12.43
C GLU A 111 1.51 -35.36 -13.14
N ARG A 112 2.70 -35.29 -12.55
CA ARG A 112 3.88 -34.72 -13.22
C ARG A 112 4.45 -35.81 -14.12
N PRO A 113 4.45 -35.68 -15.45
CA PRO A 113 5.25 -36.57 -16.27
C PRO A 113 6.72 -36.18 -16.11
N GLY A 114 7.56 -37.18 -15.93
CA GLY A 114 9.00 -37.06 -15.84
C GLY A 114 9.63 -36.39 -17.06
N SER A 115 10.84 -35.90 -16.84
CA SER A 115 11.78 -35.29 -17.78
C SER A 115 11.87 -36.00 -19.14
N GLY A 116 11.65 -35.25 -20.21
CA GLY A 116 12.06 -35.59 -21.58
C GLY A 116 11.82 -34.40 -22.52
N LEU A 117 12.88 -33.66 -22.86
CA LEU A 117 12.96 -32.80 -24.06
C LEU A 117 13.62 -33.62 -25.18
N PRO A 118 13.53 -33.21 -26.45
CA PRO A 118 12.41 -32.60 -27.17
C PRO A 118 12.11 -33.43 -28.44
N ASP A 119 11.02 -33.16 -29.16
CA ASP A 119 11.11 -33.32 -30.61
C ASP A 119 10.28 -32.29 -31.37
N LEU A 120 10.90 -31.88 -32.45
CA LEU A 120 10.51 -30.89 -33.43
C LEU A 120 9.40 -31.48 -34.30
N CYS A 121 8.30 -30.75 -34.49
CA CYS A 121 7.70 -30.68 -35.83
C CYS A 121 6.76 -29.48 -35.95
N GLN A 122 7.16 -28.59 -36.86
CA GLN A 122 6.25 -27.75 -37.62
C GLN A 122 5.42 -28.65 -38.55
N ARG A 123 4.11 -28.42 -38.62
CA ARG A 123 3.34 -28.14 -39.85
C ARG A 123 1.87 -27.92 -39.52
#